data_AF-A0A534XRH7-F1
#
_entry.id   AF-A0A534XRH7-F1
#
_cell.length_a   1.000
_cell.length_b   1.000
_cell.length_c   1.000
_cell.angle_alpha   90.00
_cell.angle_beta   90.00
_cell.angle_gamma   90.00
#
_symmetry.space_group_name_H-M   'P 1'
#
loop_
_entity.id
_entity.type
_entity.pdbx_description
1 polymer ?
#
loop_
_entity_poly.entity_id
_entity_poly.type
_entity_poly.pdbx_seq_one_letter_code
_entity_poly.pdbx_strand_id
1 'polypeptide(L)'
;LGLFANLRPVTVHPRVASASPVKAELLADVDFVVVRELTGGIYFGEKTRTADSASDLCSYTADEVRRVVRVAARLAQKRRRRLTSVDKANVLETSRLWRDVTSQVVQDEFPDLQLEHVLVDSCAMLLVQRPSRFDVVVTENMFGDILTDEAAVLAGSIGLLPSASLGDGQKGVYEPIHGSAPDIAGKGIANPYGTLLSVAMLLRHSLGLAEEARAVERAVHVAIEQGVLTPDLSQKGATTREATDAVLTALQQER
;
A
#
# COMPACT_ATOMS: atom_id res chain seq x y z
N LEU A 1 12.87 -6.44 14.14
CA LEU A 1 11.43 -6.78 14.19
C LEU A 1 11.01 -7.85 13.18
N GLY A 2 11.84 -8.17 12.17
CA GLY A 2 11.51 -9.25 11.21
C GLY A 2 10.32 -8.93 10.30
N LEU A 3 10.06 -7.65 10.05
CA LEU A 3 8.91 -7.17 9.31
C LEU A 3 9.23 -7.15 7.82
N PHE A 4 8.91 -8.23 7.11
CA PHE A 4 9.29 -8.43 5.71
C PHE A 4 8.18 -8.03 4.72
N ALA A 5 6.92 -7.92 5.16
CA ALA A 5 5.79 -7.62 4.29
C ALA A 5 5.22 -6.24 4.60
N ASN A 6 5.37 -5.29 3.68
CA ASN A 6 4.73 -3.98 3.77
C ASN A 6 3.43 -3.98 2.97
N LEU A 7 2.31 -3.74 3.64
CA LEU A 7 0.97 -3.66 3.06
C LEU A 7 0.59 -2.19 2.92
N ARG A 8 0.27 -1.77 1.69
CA ARG A 8 -0.20 -0.42 1.35
C ARG A 8 -1.53 -0.52 0.60
N PRO A 9 -2.68 -0.38 1.27
CA PRO A 9 -3.97 -0.32 0.60
C PRO A 9 -4.11 0.99 -0.19
N VAL A 10 -4.73 0.89 -1.36
CA VAL A 10 -4.98 1.99 -2.28
C VAL A 10 -6.45 1.95 -2.63
N THR A 11 -7.21 2.88 -2.05
CA THR A 11 -8.64 3.03 -2.28
C THR A 11 -8.93 4.47 -2.66
N VAL A 12 -9.66 4.68 -3.75
CA VAL A 12 -10.04 6.03 -4.17
C VAL A 12 -11.44 6.35 -3.69
N HIS A 13 -11.56 7.40 -2.89
CA HIS A 13 -12.87 7.88 -2.45
C HIS A 13 -13.49 8.79 -3.54
N PRO A 14 -14.78 8.62 -3.91
CA PRO A 14 -15.40 9.43 -4.96
C PRO A 14 -15.28 10.95 -4.72
N ARG A 15 -15.39 11.39 -3.46
CA ARG A 15 -15.23 12.80 -3.07
C ARG A 15 -13.84 13.40 -3.30
N VAL A 16 -12.80 12.57 -3.38
CA VAL A 16 -11.42 13.03 -3.57
C VAL A 16 -10.85 12.65 -4.93
N ALA A 17 -11.63 11.98 -5.78
CA ALA A 17 -11.18 11.58 -7.12
C ALA A 17 -10.72 12.78 -7.96
N SER A 18 -11.32 13.96 -7.79
CA SER A 18 -10.91 15.20 -8.47
C SER A 18 -9.58 15.79 -7.98
N ALA A 19 -9.04 15.32 -6.85
CA ALA A 19 -7.71 15.71 -6.38
C ALA A 19 -6.60 14.94 -7.11
N SER A 20 -6.92 13.80 -7.71
CA SER A 20 -5.97 13.06 -8.53
C SER A 20 -5.75 13.72 -9.89
N PRO A 21 -4.53 13.71 -10.45
CA PRO A 21 -4.28 14.14 -11.83
C PRO A 21 -4.84 13.15 -12.88
N VAL A 22 -5.28 11.96 -12.46
CA VAL A 22 -5.87 10.95 -13.35
C VAL A 22 -7.36 11.25 -13.55
N LYS A 23 -7.87 11.00 -14.76
CA LYS A 23 -9.28 11.23 -15.09
C LYS A 23 -10.19 10.46 -14.13
N ALA A 24 -11.19 11.14 -13.57
CA ALA A 24 -12.06 10.59 -12.52
C ALA A 24 -12.77 9.29 -12.93
N GLU A 25 -13.14 9.13 -14.20
CA GLU A 25 -13.78 7.90 -14.70
C GLU A 25 -12.87 6.67 -14.66
N LEU A 26 -11.53 6.84 -14.64
CA LEU A 26 -10.56 5.75 -14.50
C LEU A 26 -10.33 5.35 -13.04
N LEU A 27 -10.74 6.22 -12.10
CA LEU A 27 -10.55 6.04 -10.66
C LEU A 27 -11.75 5.39 -9.97
N ALA A 28 -12.85 5.19 -10.71
CA ALA A 28 -14.00 4.44 -10.23
C ALA A 28 -13.58 3.02 -9.83
N ASP A 29 -14.07 2.58 -8.65
CA ASP A 29 -13.86 1.23 -8.11
C ASP A 29 -12.39 0.82 -7.90
N VAL A 30 -11.48 1.78 -7.78
CA VAL A 30 -10.08 1.50 -7.41
C VAL A 30 -10.03 1.11 -5.92
N ASP A 31 -9.75 -0.16 -5.67
CA ASP A 31 -9.52 -0.75 -4.35
C ASP A 31 -8.56 -1.95 -4.45
N PHE A 32 -7.28 -1.73 -4.22
CA PHE A 32 -6.28 -2.80 -4.22
C PHE A 32 -5.27 -2.64 -3.10
N VAL A 33 -4.48 -3.68 -2.83
CA VAL A 33 -3.40 -3.63 -1.85
C VAL A 33 -2.10 -4.03 -2.52
N VAL A 34 -1.06 -3.22 -2.33
CA VAL A 34 0.30 -3.62 -2.69
C VAL A 34 0.96 -4.25 -1.48
N VAL A 35 1.55 -5.43 -1.68
CA VAL A 35 2.35 -6.17 -0.72
C VAL A 35 3.80 -6.15 -1.22
N ARG A 36 4.59 -5.28 -0.60
CA ARG A 36 6.00 -5.07 -0.92
C ARG A 36 6.88 -5.90 0.01
N GLU A 37 7.87 -6.61 -0.53
CA GLU A 37 8.97 -7.15 0.27
C GLU A 37 9.82 -6.01 0.83
N LEU A 38 10.12 -6.01 2.13
CA LEU A 38 10.72 -4.85 2.81
C LEU A 38 12.17 -5.06 3.26
N THR A 39 12.69 -6.29 3.27
CA THR A 39 13.92 -6.65 4.00
C THR A 39 15.04 -7.21 3.13
N GLY A 40 14.84 -7.34 1.82
CA GLY A 40 15.82 -7.86 0.88
C GLY A 40 15.98 -6.97 -0.36
N GLY A 41 16.58 -7.55 -1.40
CA GLY A 41 16.81 -6.90 -2.69
C GLY A 41 17.91 -5.85 -2.67
N ILE A 42 17.87 -4.99 -3.69
CA ILE A 42 18.92 -4.00 -3.99
C ILE A 42 19.19 -3.00 -2.86
N TYR A 43 18.25 -2.81 -1.93
CA TYR A 43 18.42 -1.88 -0.80
C TYR A 43 19.35 -2.43 0.27
N PHE A 44 19.41 -3.76 0.44
CA PHE A 44 20.20 -4.42 1.47
C PHE A 44 21.40 -5.20 0.93
N GLY A 45 21.50 -5.39 -0.38
CA GLY A 45 22.68 -6.01 -0.99
C GLY A 45 23.93 -5.14 -0.92
N GLU A 46 25.08 -5.75 -1.18
CA GLU A 46 26.38 -5.10 -1.14
C GLU A 46 26.42 -3.87 -2.05
N LYS A 47 27.04 -2.80 -1.55
CA LYS A 47 27.18 -1.52 -2.25
C LYS A 47 28.65 -1.14 -2.33
N THR A 48 29.11 -0.84 -3.54
CA THR A 48 30.48 -0.36 -3.75
C THR A 48 30.47 0.94 -4.53
N ARG A 49 31.42 1.83 -4.26
CA ARG A 49 31.60 3.08 -4.99
C ARG A 49 33.07 3.49 -5.01
N THR A 50 33.57 3.76 -6.20
CA THR A 50 34.88 4.38 -6.48
C THR A 50 34.66 5.74 -7.16
N ALA A 51 35.72 6.39 -7.66
CA ALA A 51 35.62 7.63 -8.41
C ALA A 51 34.85 7.46 -9.73
N ASP A 52 35.06 6.33 -10.43
CA ASP A 52 34.57 6.11 -11.80
C ASP A 52 33.59 4.92 -11.91
N SER A 53 33.26 4.26 -10.80
CA SER A 53 32.38 3.08 -10.80
C SER A 53 31.56 2.97 -9.53
N ALA A 54 30.36 2.40 -9.62
CA ALA A 54 29.54 2.02 -8.48
C ALA A 54 28.73 0.76 -8.80
N SER A 55 28.34 0.01 -7.77
CA SER A 55 27.45 -1.14 -7.90
C SER A 55 26.51 -1.26 -6.70
N ASP A 56 25.33 -1.79 -6.98
CA ASP A 56 24.31 -2.17 -5.99
C ASP A 56 23.84 -3.58 -6.32
N LEU A 57 24.13 -4.55 -5.45
CA LEU A 57 23.72 -5.94 -5.66
C LEU A 57 22.23 -6.10 -5.34
N CYS A 58 21.44 -6.56 -6.30
CA CYS A 58 20.10 -7.07 -6.02
C CYS A 58 20.16 -8.59 -5.79
N SER A 59 19.76 -9.05 -4.62
CA SER A 59 19.71 -10.48 -4.30
C SER A 59 18.48 -10.83 -3.48
N TYR A 60 17.94 -12.02 -3.74
CA TYR A 60 16.85 -12.64 -2.99
C TYR A 60 17.10 -14.14 -2.87
N THR A 61 16.71 -14.69 -1.73
CA THR A 61 16.55 -16.13 -1.54
C THR A 61 15.11 -16.55 -1.82
N ALA A 62 14.91 -17.83 -2.16
CA ALA A 62 13.56 -18.35 -2.36
C ALA A 62 12.68 -18.18 -1.11
N ASP A 63 13.23 -18.31 0.10
CA ASP A 63 12.46 -18.18 1.34
C ASP A 63 11.98 -16.75 1.59
N GLU A 64 12.77 -15.74 1.24
CA GLU A 64 12.36 -14.33 1.30
C GLU A 64 11.17 -14.05 0.38
N VAL A 65 11.16 -14.66 -0.80
CA VAL A 65 10.03 -14.57 -1.74
C VAL A 65 8.82 -15.35 -1.22
N ARG A 66 8.99 -16.60 -0.77
CA ARG A 66 7.88 -17.45 -0.30
C ARG A 66 7.09 -16.78 0.83
N ARG A 67 7.77 -16.21 1.83
CA ARG A 67 7.10 -15.63 3.00
C ARG A 67 6.23 -14.43 2.64
N VAL A 68 6.68 -13.54 1.76
CA VAL A 68 5.90 -12.37 1.34
C VAL A 68 4.78 -12.75 0.37
N VAL A 69 5.01 -13.70 -0.55
CA VAL A 69 3.97 -14.23 -1.44
C VAL A 69 2.85 -14.89 -0.65
N ARG A 70 3.16 -15.68 0.39
CA ARG A 70 2.13 -16.28 1.27
C ARG A 70 1.27 -15.21 1.97
N VAL A 71 1.87 -14.10 2.38
CA VAL A 71 1.11 -12.97 2.96
C VAL A 71 0.16 -12.39 1.92
N ALA A 72 0.66 -12.11 0.71
CA ALA A 72 -0.16 -11.56 -0.37
C ALA A 72 -1.28 -12.51 -0.82
N ALA A 73 -0.99 -13.81 -0.97
CA ALA A 73 -1.95 -14.83 -1.36
C ALA A 73 -3.08 -14.99 -0.32
N ARG A 74 -2.74 -15.06 0.98
CA ARG A 74 -3.74 -15.09 2.06
C ARG A 74 -4.61 -13.84 2.09
N LEU A 75 -4.04 -12.69 1.75
CA LEU A 75 -4.80 -11.44 1.62
C LEU A 75 -5.75 -11.51 0.42
N ALA A 76 -5.27 -11.98 -0.74
CA ALA A 76 -6.08 -12.13 -1.95
C ALA A 76 -7.26 -13.09 -1.75
N GLN A 77 -7.05 -14.20 -1.02
CA GLN A 77 -8.13 -15.17 -0.70
C GLN A 77 -9.31 -14.55 0.07
N LYS A 78 -9.02 -13.54 0.89
CA LYS A 78 -10.02 -12.80 1.68
C LYS A 78 -10.63 -11.61 0.93
N ARG A 79 -10.13 -11.32 -0.27
CA ARG A 79 -10.58 -10.23 -1.15
C ARG A 79 -11.22 -10.82 -2.41
N ARG A 80 -10.81 -10.41 -3.61
CA ARG A 80 -11.41 -10.81 -4.89
C ARG A 80 -10.71 -12.03 -5.50
N ARG A 81 -9.86 -12.72 -4.73
CA ARG A 81 -9.11 -13.93 -5.13
C ARG A 81 -8.23 -13.72 -6.37
N ARG A 82 -7.70 -12.51 -6.56
CA ARG A 82 -6.78 -12.18 -7.66
C ARG A 82 -5.46 -11.70 -7.10
N LEU A 83 -4.37 -12.33 -7.55
CA LEU A 83 -3.01 -11.97 -7.18
C LEU A 83 -2.23 -11.59 -8.44
N THR A 84 -1.71 -10.37 -8.47
CA THR A 84 -0.81 -9.88 -9.52
C THR A 84 0.61 -9.90 -8.97
N SER A 85 1.50 -10.68 -9.58
CA SER A 85 2.93 -10.71 -9.27
C SER A 85 3.69 -9.82 -10.24
N VAL A 86 4.42 -8.83 -9.72
CA VAL A 86 5.14 -7.86 -10.55
C VAL A 86 6.64 -8.12 -10.51
N ASP A 87 7.26 -8.17 -11.69
CA ASP A 87 8.67 -8.54 -11.84
C ASP A 87 9.32 -7.88 -13.10
N LYS A 88 10.59 -8.20 -13.36
CA LYS A 88 11.28 -7.90 -14.63
C LYS A 88 11.95 -9.17 -15.20
N ALA A 89 11.23 -10.29 -15.22
CA ALA A 89 11.78 -11.61 -15.54
C ALA A 89 12.27 -11.76 -17.00
N ASN A 90 11.93 -10.81 -17.88
CA ASN A 90 12.52 -10.74 -19.21
C ASN A 90 14.00 -10.33 -19.20
N VAL A 91 14.50 -9.72 -18.12
CA VAL A 91 15.88 -9.25 -17.99
C VAL A 91 16.59 -9.84 -16.77
N LEU A 92 15.97 -9.82 -15.59
CA LEU A 92 16.65 -10.07 -14.31
C LEU A 92 16.47 -11.51 -13.80
N GLU A 93 17.57 -12.15 -13.37
CA GLU A 93 17.52 -13.49 -12.75
C GLU A 93 16.77 -13.48 -11.40
N THR A 94 16.92 -12.42 -10.59
CA THR A 94 16.15 -12.26 -9.36
C THR A 94 14.65 -12.27 -9.64
N SER A 95 14.22 -11.63 -10.73
CA SER A 95 12.83 -11.62 -11.17
C SER A 95 12.36 -12.98 -11.70
N ARG A 96 13.22 -13.77 -12.35
CA ARG A 96 12.90 -15.15 -12.74
C ARG A 96 12.69 -16.03 -11.51
N LEU A 97 13.58 -15.95 -10.53
CA LEU A 97 13.42 -16.62 -9.23
C LEU A 97 12.09 -16.21 -8.56
N TRP A 98 11.79 -14.92 -8.53
CA TRP A 98 10.52 -14.41 -8.00
C TRP A 98 9.30 -15.02 -8.68
N ARG A 99 9.31 -15.08 -10.02
CA ARG A 99 8.23 -15.66 -10.82
C ARG A 99 8.04 -17.14 -10.56
N ASP A 100 9.14 -17.91 -10.55
CA ASP A 100 9.11 -19.36 -10.32
C ASP A 100 8.58 -19.68 -8.92
N VAL A 101 9.12 -19.02 -7.89
CA VAL A 101 8.70 -19.22 -6.50
C VAL A 101 7.26 -18.79 -6.28
N THR A 102 6.84 -17.66 -6.87
CA THR A 102 5.45 -17.19 -6.75
C THR A 102 4.48 -18.19 -7.38
N SER A 103 4.80 -18.65 -8.60
CA SER A 103 3.99 -19.65 -9.31
C SER A 103 3.85 -20.92 -8.49
N GLN A 104 4.97 -21.42 -7.96
CA GLN A 104 5.00 -22.62 -7.12
C GLN A 104 4.13 -22.46 -5.86
N VAL A 105 4.32 -21.37 -5.10
CA VAL A 105 3.55 -21.13 -3.86
C VAL A 105 2.05 -21.06 -4.13
N VAL A 106 1.64 -20.33 -5.18
CA VAL A 106 0.22 -20.21 -5.49
C VAL A 106 -0.36 -21.54 -5.97
N GLN A 107 0.34 -22.27 -6.83
CA GLN A 107 -0.11 -23.58 -7.31
C GLN A 107 -0.24 -24.60 -6.18
N ASP A 108 0.74 -24.67 -5.28
CA ASP A 108 0.81 -25.71 -4.25
C ASP A 108 -0.07 -25.39 -3.03
N GLU A 109 -0.20 -24.12 -2.64
CA GLU A 109 -0.85 -23.71 -1.39
C GLU A 109 -2.16 -22.93 -1.59
N PHE A 110 -2.37 -22.32 -2.76
CA PHE A 110 -3.50 -21.42 -3.02
C PHE A 110 -4.16 -21.65 -4.41
N PRO A 111 -4.55 -22.89 -4.75
CA PRO A 111 -4.99 -23.25 -6.10
C PRO A 111 -6.29 -22.56 -6.54
N ASP A 112 -7.00 -21.91 -5.62
CA ASP A 112 -8.22 -21.13 -5.88
C ASP A 112 -7.96 -19.66 -6.28
N LEU A 113 -6.71 -19.19 -6.22
CA LEU A 113 -6.33 -17.85 -6.62
C LEU A 113 -6.08 -17.75 -8.13
N GLN A 114 -6.59 -16.68 -8.73
CA GLN A 114 -6.16 -16.27 -10.07
C GLN A 114 -4.83 -15.51 -9.97
N LEU A 115 -3.73 -16.16 -10.36
CA LEU A 115 -2.42 -15.55 -10.48
C LEU A 115 -2.21 -14.95 -11.88
N GLU A 116 -1.71 -13.73 -11.94
CA GLU A 116 -1.16 -13.14 -13.16
C GLU A 116 0.25 -12.56 -12.90
N HIS A 117 1.15 -12.67 -13.88
CA HIS A 117 2.46 -12.02 -13.84
C HIS A 117 2.47 -10.81 -14.76
N VAL A 118 2.99 -9.69 -14.27
CA VAL A 118 3.05 -8.41 -15.01
C VAL A 118 4.46 -7.85 -14.90
N LEU A 119 5.01 -7.35 -16.01
CA LEU A 119 6.30 -6.66 -15.96
C LEU A 119 6.13 -5.28 -15.30
N VAL A 120 7.10 -4.84 -14.50
CA VAL A 120 7.02 -3.59 -13.72
C VAL A 120 6.70 -2.34 -14.55
N ASP A 121 7.26 -2.24 -15.75
CA ASP A 121 6.96 -1.14 -16.69
C ASP A 121 5.51 -1.19 -17.20
N SER A 122 5.03 -2.39 -17.51
CA SER A 122 3.62 -2.59 -17.87
C SER A 122 2.69 -2.31 -16.68
N CYS A 123 3.11 -2.67 -15.46
CA CYS A 123 2.35 -2.42 -14.24
C CYS A 123 2.18 -0.92 -14.00
N ALA A 124 3.25 -0.12 -14.13
CA ALA A 124 3.19 1.34 -14.03
C ALA A 124 2.18 1.91 -15.03
N MET A 125 2.27 1.51 -16.32
CA MET A 125 1.29 1.94 -17.32
C MET A 125 -0.16 1.55 -16.97
N LEU A 126 -0.36 0.35 -16.43
CA LEU A 126 -1.69 -0.16 -16.04
C LEU A 126 -2.27 0.53 -14.82
N LEU A 127 -1.44 0.96 -13.86
CA LEU A 127 -1.87 1.75 -12.71
C LEU A 127 -2.52 3.07 -13.15
N VAL A 128 -2.02 3.68 -14.22
CA VAL A 128 -2.63 4.90 -14.76
C VAL A 128 -3.84 4.60 -15.65
N GLN A 129 -3.75 3.58 -16.50
CA GLN A 129 -4.77 3.33 -17.53
C GLN A 129 -6.02 2.60 -17.02
N ARG A 130 -5.85 1.64 -16.11
CA ARG A 130 -6.92 0.74 -15.64
C ARG A 130 -6.68 0.27 -14.19
N PRO A 131 -6.50 1.16 -13.20
CA PRO A 131 -6.12 0.76 -11.84
C PRO A 131 -7.11 -0.17 -11.14
N SER A 132 -8.41 -0.05 -11.42
CA SER A 132 -9.47 -0.88 -10.80
C SER A 132 -9.36 -2.38 -11.12
N ARG A 133 -8.50 -2.76 -12.08
CA ARG A 133 -8.24 -4.16 -12.42
C ARG A 133 -7.52 -4.92 -11.30
N PHE A 134 -6.71 -4.25 -10.48
CA PHE A 134 -5.85 -4.90 -9.49
C PHE A 134 -6.65 -5.23 -8.24
N ASP A 135 -6.26 -6.29 -7.52
CA ASP A 135 -6.83 -6.66 -6.21
C ASP A 135 -5.73 -6.73 -5.14
N VAL A 136 -4.83 -7.70 -5.26
CA VAL A 136 -3.58 -7.74 -4.49
C VAL A 136 -2.41 -7.80 -5.45
N VAL A 137 -1.46 -6.89 -5.28
CA VAL A 137 -0.21 -6.83 -6.03
C VAL A 137 0.92 -7.28 -5.10
N VAL A 138 1.79 -8.19 -5.52
CA VAL A 138 2.99 -8.58 -4.77
C VAL A 138 4.22 -8.33 -5.61
N THR A 139 5.26 -7.75 -5.00
CA THR A 139 6.48 -7.37 -5.72
C THR A 139 7.69 -7.23 -4.79
N GLU A 140 8.88 -7.25 -5.39
CA GLU A 140 10.13 -6.98 -4.69
C GLU A 140 10.24 -5.55 -4.14
N ASN A 141 11.22 -5.31 -3.29
CA ASN A 141 11.41 -4.09 -2.52
C ASN A 141 11.43 -2.80 -3.36
N MET A 142 12.34 -2.69 -4.34
CA MET A 142 12.48 -1.47 -5.15
C MET A 142 11.26 -1.21 -6.04
N PHE A 143 10.73 -2.25 -6.70
CA PHE A 143 9.53 -2.10 -7.52
C PHE A 143 8.31 -1.72 -6.67
N GLY A 144 8.18 -2.31 -5.48
CA GLY A 144 7.10 -1.98 -4.54
C GLY A 144 7.20 -0.54 -4.04
N ASP A 145 8.41 -0.06 -3.77
CA ASP A 145 8.66 1.33 -3.40
C ASP A 145 8.08 2.29 -4.45
N ILE A 146 8.50 2.09 -5.71
CA ILE A 146 8.10 2.94 -6.83
C ILE A 146 6.59 2.84 -7.11
N LEU A 147 6.05 1.62 -7.24
CA LEU A 147 4.65 1.41 -7.62
C LEU A 147 3.68 1.86 -6.54
N THR A 148 4.08 1.82 -5.26
CA THR A 148 3.20 2.28 -4.17
C THR A 148 3.13 3.79 -4.10
N ASP A 149 4.22 4.49 -4.38
CA ASP A 149 4.22 5.94 -4.50
C ASP A 149 3.45 6.39 -5.76
N GLU A 150 3.57 5.66 -6.88
CA GLU A 150 2.73 5.89 -8.06
C GLU A 150 1.24 5.67 -7.76
N ALA A 151 0.91 4.59 -7.08
CA ALA A 151 -0.46 4.29 -6.68
C ALA A 151 -1.04 5.33 -5.71
N ALA A 152 -0.19 6.01 -4.91
CA ALA A 152 -0.61 7.07 -4.02
C ALA A 152 -1.20 8.28 -4.74
N VAL A 153 -0.73 8.56 -5.95
CA VAL A 153 -1.24 9.63 -6.81
C VAL A 153 -2.69 9.33 -7.27
N LEU A 154 -3.06 8.06 -7.39
CA LEU A 154 -4.43 7.65 -7.77
C LEU A 154 -5.44 8.03 -6.68
N ALA A 155 -5.06 7.90 -5.40
CA ALA A 155 -5.88 8.25 -4.25
C ALA A 155 -6.06 9.77 -4.05
N GLY A 156 -5.42 10.59 -4.88
CA GLY A 156 -5.50 12.05 -4.84
C GLY A 156 -4.57 12.70 -3.81
N SER A 157 -4.26 12.03 -2.71
CA SER A 157 -3.23 12.47 -1.77
C SER A 157 -2.54 11.30 -1.06
N ILE A 158 -1.22 11.42 -0.94
CA ILE A 158 -0.38 10.56 -0.09
C ILE A 158 -0.81 10.63 1.39
N GLY A 159 -1.46 11.72 1.81
CA GLY A 159 -1.98 11.94 3.16
C GLY A 159 -3.10 10.99 3.58
N LEU A 160 -3.75 10.33 2.63
CA LEU A 160 -4.86 9.39 2.88
C LEU A 160 -4.40 7.95 3.11
N LEU A 161 -3.13 7.63 2.84
CA LEU A 161 -2.73 6.25 2.68
C LEU A 161 -2.01 5.70 3.93
N PRO A 162 -2.55 4.65 4.56
CA PRO A 162 -1.90 3.98 5.67
C PRO A 162 -0.89 2.94 5.16
N SER A 163 -0.06 2.44 6.07
CA SER A 163 0.73 1.23 5.81
C SER A 163 0.90 0.37 7.05
N ALA A 164 1.16 -0.92 6.80
CA ALA A 164 1.54 -1.88 7.84
C ALA A 164 2.75 -2.68 7.39
N SER A 165 3.80 -2.66 8.20
CA SER A 165 4.97 -3.53 8.06
C SER A 165 4.80 -4.70 9.02
N LEU A 166 4.60 -5.89 8.45
CA LEU A 166 4.28 -7.13 9.16
C LEU A 166 5.40 -8.15 9.00
N GLY A 167 5.61 -8.94 10.05
CA GLY A 167 6.51 -10.09 10.05
C GLY A 167 5.77 -11.35 10.46
N ASP A 168 6.50 -12.31 11.01
CA ASP A 168 5.88 -13.46 11.63
C ASP A 168 5.18 -13.09 12.95
N GLY A 169 4.00 -13.66 13.17
CA GLY A 169 3.19 -13.41 14.36
C GLY A 169 2.30 -12.17 14.25
N GLN A 170 2.05 -11.52 15.40
CA GLN A 170 1.10 -10.41 15.52
C GLN A 170 1.77 -9.04 15.69
N LYS A 171 3.10 -8.95 15.75
CA LYS A 171 3.77 -7.66 15.89
C LYS A 171 3.93 -6.99 14.52
N GLY A 172 3.64 -5.70 14.45
CA GLY A 172 3.79 -4.89 13.26
C GLY A 172 4.16 -3.45 13.59
N VAL A 173 4.63 -2.73 12.57
CA VAL A 173 4.77 -1.27 12.59
C VAL A 173 3.71 -0.70 11.66
N TYR A 174 3.01 0.33 12.12
CA TYR A 174 1.89 0.94 11.40
C TYR A 174 2.16 2.43 11.30
N GLU A 175 2.18 2.95 10.09
CA GLU A 175 2.57 4.33 9.81
C GLU A 175 1.88 4.83 8.54
N PRO A 176 1.52 6.13 8.46
CA PRO A 176 1.13 6.73 7.21
C PRO A 176 2.31 6.68 6.23
N ILE A 177 2.04 6.60 4.92
CA ILE A 177 3.13 6.56 3.93
C ILE A 177 3.76 7.94 3.67
N HIS A 178 3.09 9.03 4.08
CA HIS A 178 3.64 10.37 3.88
C HIS A 178 4.87 10.61 4.77
N GLY A 179 5.78 11.47 4.30
CA GLY A 179 6.95 11.89 5.07
C GLY A 179 6.62 12.83 6.25
N SER A 180 7.66 13.40 6.84
CA SER A 180 7.55 14.27 8.02
C SER A 180 6.96 15.66 7.76
N ALA A 181 6.89 16.10 6.50
CA ALA A 181 6.34 17.40 6.07
C ALA A 181 6.79 18.59 6.97
N PRO A 182 8.11 18.85 7.09
CA PRO A 182 8.66 19.80 8.06
C PRO A 182 8.24 21.25 7.79
N ASP A 183 7.91 21.57 6.55
CA ASP A 183 7.43 22.86 6.09
C ASP A 183 6.05 23.23 6.63
N ILE A 184 5.22 22.25 7.02
CA ILE A 184 3.89 22.45 7.61
C ILE A 184 3.79 22.08 9.09
N ALA A 185 4.90 21.63 9.69
CA ALA A 185 4.94 21.28 11.10
C ALA A 185 4.47 22.45 11.99
N GLY A 186 3.56 22.17 12.92
CA GLY A 186 2.99 23.16 13.84
C GLY A 186 1.94 24.11 13.23
N LYS A 187 1.64 24.00 11.92
CA LYS A 187 0.64 24.87 11.25
C LYS A 187 -0.80 24.36 11.37
N GLY A 188 -1.02 23.16 11.89
CA GLY A 188 -2.36 22.58 12.09
C GLY A 188 -3.09 22.22 10.78
N ILE A 189 -2.34 21.92 9.71
CA ILE A 189 -2.88 21.62 8.37
C ILE A 189 -2.45 20.25 7.83
N ALA A 190 -1.77 19.43 8.64
CA ALA A 190 -1.42 18.07 8.25
C ALA A 190 -2.68 17.20 8.15
N ASN A 191 -2.71 16.29 7.16
CA ASN A 191 -3.80 15.34 6.98
C ASN A 191 -3.71 14.19 8.00
N PRO A 192 -4.68 14.04 8.93
CA PRO A 192 -4.62 12.99 9.94
C PRO A 192 -5.09 11.62 9.45
N TYR A 193 -5.76 11.53 8.29
CA TYR A 193 -6.49 10.34 7.86
C TYR A 193 -5.58 9.13 7.65
N GLY A 194 -4.43 9.27 6.99
CA GLY A 194 -3.48 8.16 6.82
C GLY A 194 -2.98 7.59 8.15
N THR A 195 -2.78 8.44 9.17
CA THR A 195 -2.40 7.99 10.52
C THR A 195 -3.55 7.25 11.20
N LEU A 196 -4.77 7.79 11.14
CA LEU A 196 -5.96 7.14 11.72
C LEU A 196 -6.25 5.79 11.06
N LEU A 197 -6.11 5.69 9.75
CA LEU A 197 -6.24 4.43 9.03
C LEU A 197 -5.10 3.46 9.35
N SER A 198 -3.90 3.95 9.69
CA SER A 198 -2.81 3.11 10.20
C SER A 198 -3.15 2.54 11.58
N VAL A 199 -3.88 3.29 12.43
CA VAL A 199 -4.44 2.76 13.68
C VAL A 199 -5.48 1.67 13.39
N ALA A 200 -6.33 1.82 12.37
CA ALA A 200 -7.25 0.75 11.97
C ALA A 200 -6.50 -0.53 11.56
N MET A 201 -5.40 -0.39 10.81
CA MET A 201 -4.53 -1.53 10.47
C MET A 201 -3.92 -2.16 11.73
N LEU A 202 -3.47 -1.37 12.70
CA LEU A 202 -2.95 -1.86 13.99
C LEU A 202 -3.99 -2.69 14.74
N LEU A 203 -5.21 -2.14 14.90
CA LEU A 203 -6.32 -2.82 15.56
C LEU A 203 -6.60 -4.18 14.90
N ARG A 204 -6.64 -4.19 13.57
CA ARG A 204 -6.93 -5.38 12.76
C ARG A 204 -5.83 -6.44 12.83
N HIS A 205 -4.58 -6.06 12.60
CA HIS A 205 -3.48 -6.99 12.35
C HIS A 205 -2.73 -7.39 13.62
N SER A 206 -2.56 -6.47 14.57
CA SER A 206 -1.82 -6.75 15.81
C SER A 206 -2.69 -7.09 17.00
N LEU A 207 -3.91 -6.52 17.07
CA LEU A 207 -4.76 -6.67 18.26
C LEU A 207 -5.97 -7.59 18.04
N GLY A 208 -6.24 -8.01 16.79
CA GLY A 208 -7.41 -8.85 16.48
C GLY A 208 -8.76 -8.14 16.65
N LEU A 209 -8.76 -6.81 16.75
CA LEU A 209 -9.91 -5.95 16.98
C LEU A 209 -10.52 -5.51 15.63
N ALA A 210 -11.09 -6.49 14.92
CA ALA A 210 -11.56 -6.29 13.55
C ALA A 210 -12.78 -5.37 13.45
N GLU A 211 -13.65 -5.35 14.46
CA GLU A 211 -14.85 -4.49 14.48
C GLU A 211 -14.45 -3.03 14.75
N GLU A 212 -13.54 -2.80 15.70
CA GLU A 212 -13.00 -1.49 16.03
C GLU A 212 -12.22 -0.90 14.86
N ALA A 213 -11.44 -1.72 14.15
CA ALA A 213 -10.78 -1.31 12.92
C ALA A 213 -11.79 -0.81 11.87
N ARG A 214 -12.90 -1.54 11.67
CA ARG A 214 -13.95 -1.11 10.74
C ARG A 214 -14.66 0.17 11.19
N ALA A 215 -14.85 0.37 12.50
CA ALA A 215 -15.43 1.60 13.02
C ALA A 215 -14.55 2.82 12.69
N VAL A 216 -13.22 2.70 12.87
CA VAL A 216 -12.28 3.76 12.47
C VAL A 216 -12.30 4.01 10.96
N GLU A 217 -12.25 2.95 10.14
CA GLU A 217 -12.33 3.05 8.67
C GLU A 217 -13.61 3.75 8.21
N ARG A 218 -14.76 3.38 8.77
CA ARG A 218 -16.06 4.01 8.47
C ARG A 218 -16.11 5.45 8.93
N ALA A 219 -15.60 5.77 10.11
CA ALA A 219 -15.59 7.14 10.59
C ALA A 219 -14.74 8.07 9.72
N VAL A 220 -13.58 7.60 9.24
CA VAL A 220 -12.77 8.32 8.24
C VAL A 220 -13.53 8.47 6.92
N HIS A 221 -14.17 7.41 6.45
CA HIS A 221 -15.01 7.44 5.24
C HIS A 221 -16.13 8.49 5.36
N VAL A 222 -16.86 8.52 6.48
CA VAL A 222 -17.94 9.49 6.74
C VAL A 222 -17.42 10.92 6.76
N ALA A 223 -16.28 11.19 7.41
CA ALA A 223 -15.69 12.53 7.44
C ALA A 223 -15.34 13.03 6.02
N ILE A 224 -14.77 12.16 5.18
CA ILE A 224 -14.46 12.46 3.78
C ILE A 224 -15.75 12.64 2.96
N GLU A 225 -16.76 11.79 3.16
CA GLU A 225 -18.05 11.87 2.47
C GLU A 225 -18.80 13.17 2.79
N GLN A 226 -18.67 13.68 4.01
CA GLN A 226 -19.19 14.98 4.45
C GLN A 226 -18.38 16.18 3.91
N GLY A 227 -17.30 15.93 3.17
CA GLY A 227 -16.48 16.98 2.56
C GLY A 227 -15.45 17.61 3.50
N VAL A 228 -15.12 16.96 4.63
CA VAL A 228 -14.06 17.41 5.54
C VAL A 228 -12.70 17.03 4.96
N LEU A 229 -12.22 17.82 4.02
CA LEU A 229 -10.98 17.57 3.27
C LEU A 229 -9.88 18.52 3.73
N THR A 230 -8.68 18.04 4.04
CA THR A 230 -7.53 18.88 4.44
C THR A 230 -6.88 19.60 3.25
N PRO A 231 -5.93 20.55 3.44
CA PRO A 231 -5.43 21.40 2.36
C PRO A 231 -4.70 20.67 1.21
N ASP A 232 -4.21 19.46 1.46
CA ASP A 232 -3.67 18.56 0.43
C ASP A 232 -4.74 17.99 -0.51
N LEU A 233 -6.02 18.06 -0.13
CA LEU A 233 -7.17 17.52 -0.87
C LEU A 233 -8.12 18.62 -1.39
N SER A 234 -8.10 19.81 -0.79
CA SER A 234 -9.01 20.91 -1.14
C SER A 234 -8.39 22.28 -0.87
N GLN A 235 -8.60 23.25 -1.77
CA GLN A 235 -8.13 24.62 -1.61
C GLN A 235 -8.70 25.34 -0.37
N LYS A 236 -9.92 24.97 0.06
CA LYS A 236 -10.55 25.46 1.29
C LYS A 236 -10.55 24.34 2.33
N GLY A 237 -9.37 23.79 2.59
CA GLY A 237 -9.22 22.59 3.41
C GLY A 237 -9.49 22.84 4.89
N ALA A 238 -10.07 21.83 5.55
CA ALA A 238 -10.21 21.74 6.99
C ALA A 238 -8.83 21.65 7.66
N THR A 239 -8.71 22.16 8.88
CA THR A 239 -7.54 21.98 9.73
C THR A 239 -7.40 20.52 10.17
N THR A 240 -6.21 20.14 10.64
CA THR A 240 -5.95 18.82 11.25
C THR A 240 -6.95 18.53 12.38
N ARG A 241 -7.27 19.56 13.18
CA ARG A 241 -8.20 19.44 14.31
C ARG A 241 -9.63 19.20 13.83
N GLU A 242 -10.13 20.00 12.88
CA GLU A 242 -11.48 19.83 12.33
C GLU A 242 -11.66 18.45 11.67
N ALA A 243 -10.67 17.98 10.92
CA ALA A 243 -10.68 16.63 10.35
C ALA A 243 -10.71 15.54 11.44
N THR A 244 -9.94 15.70 12.51
CA THR A 244 -9.95 14.77 13.65
C THR A 244 -11.29 14.78 14.38
N ASP A 245 -11.86 15.96 14.64
CA ASP A 245 -13.14 16.13 15.34
C ASP A 245 -14.30 15.53 14.52
N ALA A 246 -14.26 15.63 13.19
CA ALA A 246 -15.22 14.98 12.31
C ALA A 246 -15.19 13.45 12.45
N VAL A 247 -13.99 12.85 12.48
CA VAL A 247 -13.83 11.39 12.69
C VAL A 247 -14.33 10.99 14.08
N LEU A 248 -13.99 11.74 15.13
CA LEU A 248 -14.46 11.46 16.49
C LEU A 248 -15.99 11.54 16.58
N THR A 249 -16.60 12.52 15.92
CA THR A 249 -18.06 12.66 15.86
C THR A 249 -18.69 11.47 15.17
N ALA A 250 -18.15 11.03 14.03
CA ALA A 250 -18.64 9.86 13.29
C ALA A 250 -18.52 8.56 14.13
N LEU A 251 -17.42 8.38 14.88
CA LEU A 251 -17.25 7.24 15.79
C LEU A 251 -18.30 7.20 16.92
N GLN A 252 -18.74 8.35 17.41
CA GLN A 252 -19.73 8.43 18.49
C GLN A 252 -21.15 8.10 18.02
N GLN A 253 -21.45 8.34 16.74
CA GLN A 253 -22.75 8.07 16.14
C GLN A 253 -22.98 6.58 15.83
N GLU A 254 -21.93 5.74 15.86
CA GLU A 254 -22.02 4.29 15.67
C GLU A 254 -22.27 3.50 16.97
N ARG A 255 -22.38 4.18 18.12
CA ARG A 255 -22.74 3.58 19.41
C ARG A 255 -24.24 3.58 19.64
#